data_AF-A0A836VJ58-F1
#
_entry.id   AF-A0A836VJ58-F1
#
_cell.length_a   1.000
_cell.length_b   1.000
_cell.length_c   1.000
_cell.angle_alpha   90.00
_cell.angle_beta   90.00
_cell.angle_gamma   90.00
#
_symmetry.space_group_name_H-M   'P 1'
#
loop_
_entity.id
_entity.type
_entity.pdbx_description
1 polymer ?
#
loop_
_entity_poly.entity_id
_entity_poly.type
_entity_poly.pdbx_seq_one_letter_code
_entity_poly.pdbx_strand_id
1 'polypeptide(L)'
;MPDSQPHSALVTIDTPLAPPRWALLQRQFLKVQAEACTEFYDKYFDGRGYLECVPRWGGDDGPDDAAENQLNWTMLHALGADDGILDLFRSGLEGHLRQYTEAKTVEVPMARDGMYYKEFPVSLDWFHHGEGLSPFLLYGLCDPYDANYIRRCRRFAGFYMDEDPQAPNYDPEHRIIRSMFNGSRGPLMRKATALDWTGDPIEVADRFALGHGERTYAEMLDHFREYTDIVGDHPLNLGATQLGLVAFAATGEEKYRQWLLEYVDAWVERTDDNGGIIPSNIGLDGTIGGETG
;
A
#
# COMPACT_ATOMS: atom_id res chain seq x y z
N MET A 1 12.15 25.71 -19.77
CA MET A 1 12.97 25.30 -18.61
C MET A 1 12.77 26.38 -17.56
N PRO A 2 12.02 26.15 -16.47
CA PRO A 2 12.00 27.10 -15.37
C PRO A 2 13.42 27.19 -14.81
N ASP A 3 13.88 28.42 -14.58
CA ASP A 3 15.22 28.75 -14.11
C ASP A 3 15.38 28.17 -12.69
N SER A 4 16.19 27.12 -12.53
CA SER A 4 16.41 26.48 -11.23
C SER A 4 17.45 27.29 -10.44
N GLN A 5 17.11 28.54 -10.10
CA GLN A 5 17.90 29.23 -9.09
C GLN A 5 17.65 28.52 -7.75
N PRO A 6 18.71 28.03 -7.06
CA PRO A 6 18.55 27.47 -5.73
C PRO A 6 17.92 28.53 -4.84
N HIS A 7 16.85 28.16 -4.13
CA HIS A 7 16.22 29.06 -3.17
C HIS A 7 17.27 29.59 -2.19
N SER A 8 17.26 30.91 -1.93
CA SER A 8 18.10 31.51 -0.91
C SER A 8 17.86 30.80 0.44
N ALA A 9 18.92 30.35 1.11
CA ALA A 9 18.80 29.64 2.37
C ALA A 9 18.00 30.45 3.39
N LEU A 10 16.83 29.93 3.80
CA LEU A 10 15.94 30.54 4.78
C LEU A 10 16.51 30.52 6.20
N VAL A 11 17.43 29.59 6.49
CA VAL A 11 18.11 29.44 7.78
C VAL A 11 19.59 29.20 7.52
N THR A 12 20.46 29.98 8.17
CA THR A 12 21.90 29.77 8.16
C THR A 12 22.33 29.28 9.54
N ILE A 13 22.98 28.12 9.59
CA ILE A 13 23.55 27.56 10.82
C ILE A 13 25.07 27.71 10.72
N ASP A 14 25.63 28.75 11.35
CA ASP A 14 27.05 29.13 11.25
C ASP A 14 27.79 29.09 12.60
N THR A 15 27.08 28.81 13.69
CA THR A 15 27.65 28.76 15.05
C THR A 15 27.92 27.31 15.46
N PRO A 16 29.20 26.90 15.64
CA PRO A 16 29.52 25.56 16.10
C PRO A 16 29.03 25.31 17.53
N LEU A 17 28.46 24.13 17.78
CA LEU A 17 28.03 23.68 19.10
C LEU A 17 28.48 22.22 19.32
N ALA A 18 28.97 21.91 20.52
CA ALA A 18 29.24 20.53 20.90
C ALA A 18 27.94 19.73 20.90
N PRO A 19 27.87 18.53 20.28
CA PRO A 19 26.62 17.80 20.16
C PRO A 19 26.08 17.45 21.56
N PRO A 20 24.81 17.80 21.86
CA PRO A 20 24.22 17.47 23.14
C PRO A 20 24.07 15.95 23.28
N ARG A 21 24.05 15.45 24.52
CA ARG A 21 23.99 14.01 24.81
C ARG A 21 22.84 13.29 24.09
N TRP A 22 21.67 13.92 23.98
CA TRP A 22 20.51 13.32 23.31
C TRP A 22 20.78 13.05 21.82
N ALA A 23 21.53 13.93 21.14
CA ALA A 23 21.84 13.76 19.72
C ALA A 23 22.79 12.56 19.51
N LEU A 24 23.75 12.38 20.42
CA LEU A 24 24.63 11.20 20.40
C LEU A 24 23.85 9.90 20.63
N LEU A 25 22.89 9.90 21.57
CA LEU A 25 22.03 8.75 21.82
C LEU A 25 21.11 8.46 20.64
N GLN A 26 20.55 9.48 20.00
CA GLN A 26 19.73 9.32 18.80
C GLN A 26 20.54 8.67 17.66
N ARG A 27 21.78 9.13 17.41
CA ARG A 27 22.63 8.47 16.41
C ARG A 27 22.93 7.01 16.74
N GLN A 28 23.20 6.71 18.02
CA GLN A 28 23.43 5.33 18.44
C GLN A 28 22.17 4.48 18.26
N PHE A 29 20.99 5.03 18.55
CA PHE A 29 19.72 4.35 18.33
C PHE A 29 19.49 4.04 16.85
N LEU A 30 19.61 5.03 15.95
CA LEU A 30 19.48 4.83 14.50
C LEU A 30 20.46 3.78 13.97
N LYS A 31 21.71 3.82 14.45
CA LYS A 31 22.72 2.83 14.08
C LYS A 31 22.34 1.40 14.49
N VAL A 32 21.93 1.20 15.74
CA VAL A 32 21.56 -0.15 16.24
C VAL A 32 20.32 -0.68 15.53
N GLN A 33 19.35 0.20 15.22
CA GLN A 33 18.18 -0.20 14.42
C GLN A 33 18.59 -0.67 13.02
N ALA A 34 19.52 0.05 12.36
CA ALA A 34 20.03 -0.37 11.06
C ALA A 34 20.77 -1.72 11.14
N GLU A 35 21.63 -1.91 12.14
CA GLU A 35 22.32 -3.20 12.37
C GLU A 35 21.33 -4.36 12.54
N ALA A 36 20.24 -4.15 13.29
CA ALA A 36 19.18 -5.15 13.47
C ALA A 36 18.42 -5.45 12.16
N CYS A 37 18.12 -4.42 11.35
CA CYS A 37 17.52 -4.62 10.03
C CYS A 37 18.43 -5.42 9.09
N THR A 38 19.75 -5.19 9.11
CA THR A 38 20.70 -5.99 8.33
C THR A 38 20.72 -7.45 8.77
N GLU A 39 20.80 -7.72 10.08
CA GLU A 39 20.74 -9.11 10.60
C GLU A 39 19.44 -9.81 10.23
N PHE A 40 18.32 -9.07 10.30
CA PHE A 40 17.02 -9.58 9.86
C PHE A 40 17.01 -9.90 8.36
N TYR A 41 17.51 -8.99 7.52
CA TYR A 41 17.56 -9.19 6.07
C TYR A 41 18.40 -10.42 5.72
N ASP A 42 19.60 -10.53 6.27
CA ASP A 42 20.53 -11.64 6.02
C ASP A 42 19.96 -13.01 6.41
N LYS A 43 19.01 -13.02 7.36
CA LYS A 43 18.39 -14.25 7.85
C LYS A 43 17.12 -14.64 7.10
N TYR A 44 16.35 -13.66 6.62
CA TYR A 44 14.99 -13.90 6.12
C TYR A 44 14.81 -13.52 4.65
N PHE A 45 15.82 -12.98 3.99
CA PHE A 45 15.77 -12.69 2.57
C PHE A 45 16.86 -13.46 1.82
N ASP A 46 16.50 -14.01 0.66
CA ASP A 46 17.47 -14.69 -0.19
C ASP A 46 18.25 -13.71 -1.07
N GLY A 47 19.26 -14.21 -1.80
CA GLY A 47 20.10 -13.39 -2.69
C GLY A 47 19.38 -12.74 -3.87
N ARG A 48 18.08 -13.02 -4.06
CA ARG A 48 17.22 -12.37 -5.07
C ARG A 48 16.35 -11.27 -4.44
N GLY A 49 16.38 -11.13 -3.12
CA GLY A 49 15.52 -10.24 -2.34
C GLY A 49 14.15 -10.84 -2.02
N TYR A 50 13.95 -12.15 -2.19
CA TYR A 50 12.69 -12.79 -1.82
C TYR A 50 12.65 -12.98 -0.31
N LEU A 51 11.51 -12.68 0.30
CA LEU A 51 11.26 -13.08 1.68
C LEU A 51 11.18 -14.62 1.72
N GLU A 52 11.92 -15.24 2.63
CA GLU A 52 11.91 -16.67 2.89
C GLU A 52 10.68 -17.07 3.71
N CYS A 53 9.50 -16.83 3.13
CA CYS A 53 8.19 -17.22 3.65
C CYS A 53 7.50 -18.19 2.68
N VAL A 54 6.30 -18.64 3.06
CA VAL A 54 5.37 -19.26 2.11
C VAL A 54 4.56 -18.14 1.47
N PRO A 55 4.69 -17.85 0.16
CA PRO A 55 3.90 -16.82 -0.48
C PRO A 55 2.43 -17.22 -0.49
N ARG A 56 1.60 -16.30 -0.01
CA ARG A 56 0.20 -16.55 0.28
C ARG A 56 -0.67 -15.39 -0.21
N TRP A 57 -1.97 -15.66 -0.26
CA TRP A 57 -3.00 -14.70 -0.64
C TRP A 57 -4.02 -14.66 0.47
N GLY A 58 -4.50 -13.47 0.78
CA GLY A 58 -5.61 -13.27 1.70
C GLY A 58 -5.41 -11.99 2.51
N GLY A 59 -6.33 -11.72 3.42
CA GLY A 59 -6.20 -10.64 4.40
C GLY A 59 -5.54 -11.07 5.72
N ASP A 60 -5.25 -12.36 5.91
CA ASP A 60 -4.59 -12.87 7.12
C ASP A 60 -3.10 -13.19 6.94
N ASP A 61 -2.68 -13.42 5.69
CA ASP A 61 -1.34 -13.90 5.35
C ASP A 61 -0.92 -13.45 3.94
N GLY A 62 -1.35 -12.26 3.54
CA GLY A 62 -1.30 -11.78 2.17
C GLY A 62 0.07 -11.30 1.68
N PRO A 63 0.12 -10.76 0.46
CA PRO A 63 1.29 -10.06 -0.05
C PRO A 63 1.68 -8.82 0.77
N ASP A 64 0.70 -8.17 1.36
CA ASP A 64 0.87 -7.02 2.23
C ASP A 64 1.63 -7.39 3.51
N ASP A 65 1.23 -8.44 4.23
CA ASP A 65 1.96 -8.97 5.40
C ASP A 65 3.44 -9.28 5.10
N ALA A 66 3.71 -9.84 3.92
CA ALA A 66 5.09 -10.09 3.50
C ALA A 66 5.88 -8.79 3.29
N ALA A 67 5.27 -7.79 2.63
CA ALA A 67 5.88 -6.48 2.44
C ALA A 67 6.11 -5.72 3.77
N GLU A 68 5.25 -5.95 4.78
CA GLU A 68 5.38 -5.35 6.11
C GLU A 68 6.67 -5.75 6.85
N ASN A 69 7.35 -6.81 6.42
CA ASN A 69 8.66 -7.17 6.97
C ASN A 69 9.73 -6.08 6.69
N GLN A 70 9.42 -5.11 5.82
CA GLN A 70 10.22 -3.91 5.57
C GLN A 70 9.55 -2.62 6.07
N LEU A 71 8.51 -2.74 6.92
CA LEU A 71 7.80 -1.61 7.51
C LEU A 71 8.77 -0.68 8.24
N ASN A 72 8.63 0.63 8.01
CA ASN A 72 9.46 1.71 8.57
C ASN A 72 10.94 1.75 8.11
N TRP A 73 11.39 0.94 7.15
CA TRP A 73 12.79 0.98 6.72
C TRP A 73 13.14 2.29 5.99
N THR A 74 12.23 2.77 5.14
CA THR A 74 12.37 4.09 4.47
C THR A 74 12.24 5.24 5.47
N MET A 75 11.36 5.14 6.47
CA MET A 75 11.29 6.11 7.57
C MET A 75 12.61 6.14 8.37
N LEU A 76 13.17 4.97 8.71
CA LEU A 76 14.44 4.85 9.43
C LEU A 76 15.59 5.50 8.64
N HIS A 77 15.67 5.25 7.34
CA HIS A 77 16.63 5.92 6.45
C HIS A 77 16.42 7.43 6.41
N ALA A 78 15.18 7.90 6.21
CA ALA A 78 14.85 9.33 6.18
C ALA A 78 15.19 10.06 7.50
N LEU A 79 15.17 9.36 8.63
CA LEU A 79 15.60 9.88 9.93
C LEU A 79 17.13 9.96 10.10
N GLY A 80 17.90 9.48 9.12
CA GLY A 80 19.37 9.58 9.08
C GLY A 80 20.10 8.31 9.53
N ALA A 81 19.47 7.13 9.40
CA ALA A 81 20.17 5.85 9.54
C ALA A 81 21.11 5.56 8.35
N ASP A 82 21.85 4.45 8.43
CA ASP A 82 22.83 4.06 7.41
C ASP A 82 22.19 3.87 6.03
N ASP A 83 22.86 4.35 4.97
CA ASP A 83 22.37 4.26 3.59
C ASP A 83 22.16 2.81 3.13
N GLY A 84 22.88 1.84 3.72
CA GLY A 84 22.70 0.42 3.44
C GLY A 84 21.28 -0.07 3.72
N ILE A 85 20.53 0.56 4.62
CA ILE A 85 19.11 0.22 4.83
C ILE A 85 18.26 0.50 3.61
N LEU A 86 18.57 1.59 2.89
CA LEU A 86 17.85 1.90 1.66
C LEU A 86 18.17 0.90 0.55
N ASP A 87 19.41 0.44 0.47
CA ASP A 87 19.82 -0.59 -0.50
C ASP A 87 19.16 -1.94 -0.22
N LEU A 88 19.07 -2.34 1.06
CA LEU A 88 18.34 -3.55 1.45
C LEU A 88 16.83 -3.40 1.19
N PHE A 89 16.25 -2.22 1.47
CA PHE A 89 14.86 -1.90 1.11
C PHE A 89 14.61 -2.09 -0.38
N ARG A 90 15.43 -1.49 -1.24
CA ARG A 90 15.32 -1.61 -2.70
C ARG A 90 15.40 -3.06 -3.16
N SER A 91 16.37 -3.82 -2.64
CA SER A 91 16.52 -5.24 -2.97
C SER A 91 15.28 -6.05 -2.57
N GLY A 92 14.77 -5.85 -1.35
CA GLY A 92 13.54 -6.48 -0.88
C GLY A 92 12.30 -6.06 -1.68
N LEU A 93 12.15 -4.77 -2.04
CA LEU A 93 11.04 -4.29 -2.86
C LEU A 93 11.04 -4.95 -4.25
N GLU A 94 12.17 -4.97 -4.96
CA GLU A 94 12.26 -5.63 -6.27
C GLU A 94 12.03 -7.15 -6.16
N GLY A 95 12.53 -7.75 -5.08
CA GLY A 95 12.28 -9.16 -4.75
C GLY A 95 10.80 -9.44 -4.53
N HIS A 96 10.13 -8.65 -3.69
CA HIS A 96 8.70 -8.75 -3.38
C HIS A 96 7.83 -8.64 -4.63
N LEU A 97 8.06 -7.59 -5.44
CA LEU A 97 7.32 -7.36 -6.67
C LEU A 97 7.43 -8.56 -7.62
N ARG A 98 8.61 -9.15 -7.75
CA ARG A 98 8.82 -10.34 -8.60
C ARG A 98 8.25 -11.61 -7.96
N GLN A 99 8.48 -11.83 -6.67
CA GLN A 99 7.99 -12.99 -5.91
C GLN A 99 6.47 -13.11 -5.99
N TYR A 100 5.75 -12.00 -5.77
CA TYR A 100 4.29 -12.00 -5.79
C TYR A 100 3.69 -11.85 -7.19
N THR A 101 4.48 -11.45 -8.20
CA THR A 101 4.09 -11.65 -9.60
C THR A 101 4.15 -13.14 -9.99
N GLU A 102 5.13 -13.88 -9.46
CA GLU A 102 5.31 -15.32 -9.71
C GLU A 102 4.34 -16.19 -8.89
N ALA A 103 4.03 -15.77 -7.66
CA ALA A 103 3.11 -16.47 -6.76
C ALA A 103 1.67 -16.43 -7.28
N LYS A 104 1.00 -17.57 -7.23
CA LYS A 104 -0.32 -17.79 -7.83
C LYS A 104 -1.20 -18.59 -6.91
N THR A 105 -2.48 -18.27 -6.93
CA THR A 105 -3.53 -19.09 -6.32
C THR A 105 -4.05 -20.14 -7.30
N VAL A 106 -4.68 -21.18 -6.76
CA VAL A 106 -5.41 -22.22 -7.48
C VAL A 106 -6.92 -21.99 -7.32
N GLU A 107 -7.38 -21.78 -6.09
CA GLU A 107 -8.81 -21.70 -5.77
C GLU A 107 -9.35 -20.28 -5.93
N VAL A 108 -8.58 -19.26 -5.50
CA VAL A 108 -8.98 -17.84 -5.68
C VAL A 108 -8.78 -17.39 -7.12
N PRO A 109 -9.82 -17.03 -7.90
CA PRO A 109 -9.64 -16.70 -9.31
C PRO A 109 -8.80 -15.44 -9.58
N MET A 110 -8.85 -14.44 -8.69
CA MET A 110 -8.23 -13.12 -8.91
C MET A 110 -6.71 -13.16 -9.05
N ALA A 111 -6.05 -14.11 -8.37
CA ALA A 111 -4.59 -14.22 -8.31
C ALA A 111 -4.02 -15.46 -9.03
N ARG A 112 -4.81 -16.13 -9.89
CA ARG A 112 -4.35 -17.29 -10.68
C ARG A 112 -3.23 -16.95 -11.67
N ASP A 113 -3.20 -15.70 -12.12
CA ASP A 113 -2.23 -15.19 -13.08
C ASP A 113 -1.15 -14.30 -12.44
N GLY A 114 -0.92 -14.49 -11.13
CA GLY A 114 -0.02 -13.69 -10.32
C GLY A 114 -0.79 -12.85 -9.31
N MET A 115 -0.30 -12.76 -8.08
CA MET A 115 -0.89 -11.90 -7.03
C MET A 115 -0.58 -10.41 -7.30
N TYR A 116 0.49 -10.13 -8.03
CA TYR A 116 0.84 -8.79 -8.53
C TYR A 116 0.77 -8.76 -10.06
N TYR A 117 0.28 -7.63 -10.58
CA TYR A 117 0.29 -7.32 -12.00
C TYR A 117 0.66 -5.86 -12.17
N LYS A 118 1.53 -5.56 -13.15
CA LYS A 118 2.09 -4.21 -13.34
C LYS A 118 2.70 -3.62 -12.04
N GLU A 119 3.35 -4.46 -11.23
CA GLU A 119 4.00 -4.10 -9.96
C GLU A 119 3.05 -3.61 -8.85
N PHE A 120 1.75 -3.96 -8.91
CA PHE A 120 0.77 -3.59 -7.90
C PHE A 120 -0.18 -4.78 -7.63
N PRO A 121 -0.72 -4.94 -6.41
CA PRO A 121 -1.68 -5.99 -6.09
C PRO A 121 -2.82 -6.08 -7.12
N VAL A 122 -3.21 -7.29 -7.50
CA VAL A 122 -4.27 -7.47 -8.52
C VAL A 122 -5.64 -7.05 -8.02
N SER A 123 -5.92 -7.28 -6.73
CA SER A 123 -7.17 -6.99 -6.04
C SER A 123 -6.94 -7.16 -4.54
N LEU A 124 -7.54 -6.32 -3.70
CA LEU A 124 -7.95 -6.53 -2.30
C LEU A 124 -8.51 -5.17 -1.83
N ASP A 125 -8.67 -4.97 -0.53
CA ASP A 125 -9.06 -3.68 0.01
C ASP A 125 -7.88 -2.71 0.25
N TRP A 126 -8.20 -1.45 0.55
CA TRP A 126 -7.22 -0.41 0.82
C TRP A 126 -6.58 -0.44 2.21
N PHE A 127 -7.11 -1.24 3.15
CA PHE A 127 -6.43 -1.50 4.41
C PHE A 127 -5.13 -2.25 4.12
N HIS A 128 -5.25 -3.41 3.46
CA HIS A 128 -4.13 -4.30 3.14
C HIS A 128 -3.21 -3.69 2.07
N HIS A 129 -3.75 -3.01 1.04
CA HIS A 129 -2.87 -2.26 0.11
C HIS A 129 -2.04 -1.21 0.85
N GLY A 130 -2.65 -0.49 1.80
CA GLY A 130 -1.98 0.55 2.58
C GLY A 130 -0.86 -0.02 3.44
N GLU A 131 -1.11 -1.14 4.11
CA GLU A 131 -0.14 -1.90 4.92
C GLU A 131 1.10 -2.25 4.09
N GLY A 132 0.92 -2.98 2.99
CA GLY A 132 2.03 -3.39 2.13
C GLY A 132 2.76 -2.24 1.42
N LEU A 133 2.05 -1.14 1.09
CA LEU A 133 2.65 0.01 0.39
C LEU A 133 3.30 1.03 1.33
N SER A 134 3.11 0.93 2.64
CA SER A 134 3.57 1.93 3.61
C SER A 134 5.07 2.32 3.44
N PRO A 135 6.02 1.37 3.31
CA PRO A 135 7.43 1.70 3.03
C PRO A 135 7.62 2.44 1.70
N PHE A 136 6.90 2.03 0.66
CA PHE A 136 6.97 2.62 -0.67
C PHE A 136 6.45 4.06 -0.66
N LEU A 137 5.34 4.34 0.03
CA LEU A 137 4.74 5.67 0.11
C LEU A 137 5.69 6.70 0.78
N LEU A 138 6.57 6.23 1.65
CA LEU A 138 7.58 7.05 2.32
C LEU A 138 8.94 7.08 1.59
N TYR A 139 9.12 6.28 0.54
CA TYR A 139 10.40 6.16 -0.17
C TYR A 139 10.88 7.48 -0.79
N GLY A 140 9.95 8.35 -1.19
CA GLY A 140 10.30 9.68 -1.70
C GLY A 140 11.02 10.59 -0.69
N LEU A 141 10.96 10.29 0.62
CA LEU A 141 11.74 11.00 1.64
C LEU A 141 13.23 10.62 1.61
N CYS A 142 13.54 9.44 1.06
CA CYS A 142 14.89 8.89 0.96
C CYS A 142 15.56 9.28 -0.36
N ASP A 143 14.88 9.02 -1.48
CA ASP A 143 15.39 9.27 -2.83
C ASP A 143 14.25 9.79 -3.74
N PRO A 144 13.94 11.10 -3.70
CA PRO A 144 12.84 11.68 -4.45
C PRO A 144 13.05 11.68 -5.97
N TYR A 145 14.28 11.42 -6.44
CA TYR A 145 14.64 11.50 -7.85
C TYR A 145 14.83 10.12 -8.50
N ASP A 146 14.58 9.03 -7.78
CA ASP A 146 14.62 7.67 -8.31
C ASP A 146 13.60 7.53 -9.46
N ALA A 147 14.12 7.21 -10.65
CA ALA A 147 13.31 7.11 -11.86
C ALA A 147 12.32 5.94 -11.82
N ASN A 148 12.61 4.85 -11.11
CA ASN A 148 11.70 3.72 -10.94
C ASN A 148 10.57 4.11 -9.97
N TYR A 149 10.89 4.78 -8.86
CA TYR A 149 9.92 5.31 -7.91
C TYR A 149 8.93 6.25 -8.60
N ILE A 150 9.43 7.24 -9.34
CA ILE A 150 8.59 8.19 -10.09
C ILE A 150 7.68 7.45 -11.10
N ARG A 151 8.21 6.46 -11.85
CA ARG A 151 7.40 5.66 -12.78
C ARG A 151 6.31 4.85 -12.08
N ARG A 152 6.60 4.30 -10.90
CA ARG A 152 5.62 3.55 -10.09
C ARG A 152 4.56 4.49 -9.52
N CYS A 153 4.93 5.63 -8.95
CA CYS A 153 3.99 6.63 -8.47
C CYS A 153 2.98 7.04 -9.55
N ARG A 154 3.46 7.37 -10.76
CA ARG A 154 2.58 7.73 -11.88
C ARG A 154 1.62 6.61 -12.26
N ARG A 155 2.13 5.37 -12.36
CA ARG A 155 1.33 4.21 -12.75
C ARG A 155 0.29 3.83 -11.71
N PHE A 156 0.69 3.80 -10.45
CA PHE A 156 -0.20 3.39 -9.35
C PHE A 156 -1.33 4.41 -9.20
N ALA A 157 -1.02 5.72 -9.25
CA ALA A 157 -2.06 6.74 -9.30
C ALA A 157 -2.96 6.57 -10.54
N GLY A 158 -2.39 6.25 -11.71
CA GLY A 158 -3.14 6.00 -12.94
C GLY A 158 -4.19 4.89 -12.85
N PHE A 159 -4.00 3.88 -11.97
CA PHE A 159 -5.01 2.85 -11.70
C PHE A 159 -6.29 3.41 -11.06
N TYR A 160 -6.23 4.60 -10.46
CA TYR A 160 -7.35 5.24 -9.75
C TYR A 160 -7.80 6.55 -10.39
N MET A 161 -7.20 6.93 -11.53
CA MET A 161 -7.50 8.17 -12.24
C MET A 161 -8.14 7.94 -13.62
N ASP A 162 -8.67 6.72 -13.85
CA ASP A 162 -9.23 6.29 -15.15
C ASP A 162 -8.20 6.38 -16.31
N GLU A 163 -6.90 6.19 -16.00
CA GLU A 163 -5.82 6.29 -16.99
C GLU A 163 -5.38 4.92 -17.56
N ASP A 164 -5.75 3.82 -16.89
CA ASP A 164 -5.44 2.45 -17.32
C ASP A 164 -6.71 1.67 -17.68
N PRO A 165 -6.96 1.35 -18.96
CA PRO A 165 -8.18 0.67 -19.40
C PRO A 165 -8.28 -0.79 -18.89
N GLN A 166 -7.20 -1.37 -18.37
CA GLN A 166 -7.23 -2.70 -17.74
C GLN A 166 -7.52 -2.65 -16.24
N ALA A 167 -7.52 -1.45 -15.65
CA ALA A 167 -7.82 -1.23 -14.25
C ALA A 167 -8.86 -0.10 -14.10
N PRO A 168 -10.12 -0.31 -14.56
CA PRO A 168 -11.18 0.69 -14.50
C PRO A 168 -11.75 0.79 -13.07
N ASN A 169 -10.88 1.09 -12.08
CA ASN A 169 -11.25 1.18 -10.67
C ASN A 169 -12.05 2.44 -10.36
N TYR A 170 -11.79 3.53 -11.07
CA TYR A 170 -12.38 4.84 -10.80
C TYR A 170 -13.42 5.20 -11.85
N ASP A 171 -14.53 5.77 -11.39
CA ASP A 171 -15.56 6.38 -12.23
C ASP A 171 -15.50 7.91 -12.05
N PRO A 172 -15.09 8.66 -13.09
CA PRO A 172 -14.99 10.12 -13.01
C PRO A 172 -16.34 10.83 -13.03
N GLU A 173 -17.42 10.21 -13.53
CA GLU A 173 -18.75 10.84 -13.55
C GLU A 173 -19.32 10.93 -12.13
N HIS A 174 -19.24 9.82 -11.39
CA HIS A 174 -19.76 9.73 -10.03
C HIS A 174 -18.72 10.01 -8.96
N ARG A 175 -17.44 10.19 -9.32
CA ARG A 175 -16.29 10.39 -8.42
C ARG A 175 -16.19 9.28 -7.37
N ILE A 176 -16.21 8.04 -7.84
CA ILE A 176 -16.19 6.84 -6.98
C ILE A 176 -15.10 5.85 -7.38
N ILE A 177 -14.55 5.15 -6.39
CA ILE A 177 -13.85 3.88 -6.62
C ILE A 177 -14.91 2.77 -6.60
N ARG A 178 -15.02 2.00 -7.67
CA ARG A 178 -16.20 1.18 -8.00
C ARG A 178 -16.37 -0.09 -7.16
N SER A 179 -15.37 -0.46 -6.37
CA SER A 179 -15.40 -1.60 -5.45
C SER A 179 -14.36 -1.40 -4.35
N MET A 180 -14.66 -1.90 -3.14
CA MET A 180 -13.67 -2.05 -2.07
C MET A 180 -12.53 -2.97 -2.52
N PHE A 181 -12.85 -4.04 -3.26
CA PHE A 181 -11.84 -4.91 -3.86
C PHE A 181 -11.45 -4.35 -5.23
N ASN A 182 -10.28 -3.73 -5.29
CA ASN A 182 -9.77 -3.04 -6.48
C ASN A 182 -8.27 -3.26 -6.64
N GLY A 183 -7.68 -2.89 -7.77
CA GLY A 183 -6.24 -3.05 -7.95
C GLY A 183 -5.80 -2.95 -9.41
N SER A 184 -4.64 -3.52 -9.71
CA SER A 184 -4.03 -3.45 -11.05
C SER A 184 -4.79 -4.23 -12.13
N ARG A 185 -5.77 -5.05 -11.75
CA ARG A 185 -6.70 -5.75 -12.67
C ARG A 185 -8.13 -5.21 -12.62
N GLY A 186 -8.34 -4.07 -11.97
CA GLY A 186 -9.65 -3.44 -11.87
C GLY A 186 -10.48 -3.90 -10.66
N PRO A 187 -11.72 -3.41 -10.56
CA PRO A 187 -12.60 -3.68 -9.43
C PRO A 187 -13.26 -5.05 -9.54
N LEU A 188 -13.41 -5.74 -8.40
CA LEU A 188 -14.23 -6.94 -8.31
C LEU A 188 -15.72 -6.55 -8.24
N MET A 189 -16.44 -6.78 -9.34
CA MET A 189 -17.84 -6.37 -9.52
C MET A 189 -18.84 -7.47 -9.15
N ARG A 190 -18.66 -8.08 -7.98
CA ARG A 190 -19.56 -9.05 -7.35
C ARG A 190 -19.35 -9.04 -5.85
N LYS A 191 -20.27 -9.63 -5.09
CA LYS A 191 -20.00 -9.92 -3.67
C LYS A 191 -18.73 -10.76 -3.52
N ALA A 192 -17.92 -10.43 -2.52
CA ALA A 192 -16.79 -11.23 -2.11
C ALA A 192 -17.29 -12.52 -1.43
N THR A 193 -16.45 -13.54 -1.49
CA THR A 193 -16.63 -14.79 -0.74
C THR A 193 -15.58 -14.85 0.35
N ALA A 194 -15.81 -15.64 1.40
CA ALA A 194 -14.78 -15.89 2.42
C ALA A 194 -13.45 -16.37 1.79
N LEU A 195 -13.52 -17.16 0.71
CA LEU A 195 -12.35 -17.63 -0.02
C LEU A 195 -11.55 -16.48 -0.68
N ASP A 196 -12.24 -15.45 -1.19
CA ASP A 196 -11.56 -14.29 -1.79
C ASP A 196 -10.67 -13.55 -0.76
N TRP A 197 -11.09 -13.56 0.51
CA TRP A 197 -10.34 -13.00 1.65
C TRP A 197 -9.34 -13.97 2.26
N THR A 198 -9.65 -15.27 2.31
CA THR A 198 -8.84 -16.25 3.04
C THR A 198 -7.68 -16.82 2.21
N GLY A 199 -7.83 -16.82 0.87
CA GLY A 199 -6.88 -17.53 0.01
C GLY A 199 -7.07 -19.03 -0.04
N ASP A 200 -6.17 -19.70 -0.75
CA ASP A 200 -6.22 -21.15 -0.94
C ASP A 200 -6.11 -21.92 0.40
N PRO A 201 -6.58 -23.18 0.47
CA PRO A 201 -6.42 -24.02 1.66
C PRO A 201 -4.98 -24.20 2.15
N ILE A 202 -4.79 -24.09 3.47
CA ILE A 202 -3.53 -24.39 4.15
C ILE A 202 -3.73 -25.26 5.38
N GLU A 203 -2.68 -26.00 5.75
CA GLU A 203 -2.63 -26.72 7.01
C GLU A 203 -2.22 -25.77 8.13
N VAL A 204 -3.19 -25.35 8.94
CA VAL A 204 -2.99 -24.41 10.06
C VAL A 204 -2.62 -25.13 11.34
N ALA A 205 -3.39 -26.16 11.70
CA ALA A 205 -3.28 -26.86 12.98
C ALA A 205 -1.87 -27.39 13.22
N ASP A 206 -1.31 -27.07 14.39
CA ASP A 206 0.03 -27.47 14.85
C ASP A 206 1.20 -27.01 13.95
N ARG A 207 0.95 -26.11 12.98
CA ARG A 207 1.98 -25.58 12.06
C ARG A 207 2.19 -24.08 12.17
N PHE A 208 1.11 -23.31 12.29
CA PHE A 208 1.15 -21.85 12.34
C PHE A 208 0.30 -21.32 13.48
N ALA A 209 0.65 -20.14 13.98
CA ALA A 209 -0.17 -19.36 14.90
C ALA A 209 -0.64 -18.11 14.16
N LEU A 210 -1.94 -18.03 13.87
CA LEU A 210 -2.53 -16.92 13.12
C LEU A 210 -2.77 -15.73 14.06
N GLY A 211 -2.56 -14.51 13.54
CA GLY A 211 -2.64 -13.27 14.32
C GLY A 211 -4.04 -12.98 14.89
N HIS A 212 -5.08 -13.44 14.21
CA HIS A 212 -6.48 -13.29 14.61
C HIS A 212 -7.00 -14.43 15.51
N GLY A 213 -6.17 -15.45 15.78
CA GLY A 213 -6.43 -16.51 16.76
C GLY A 213 -7.15 -17.75 16.21
N GLU A 214 -7.34 -17.85 14.90
CA GLU A 214 -7.85 -19.03 14.22
C GLU A 214 -6.88 -20.21 14.36
N ARG A 215 -7.45 -21.40 14.51
CA ARG A 215 -6.73 -22.65 14.75
C ARG A 215 -6.82 -23.62 13.57
N THR A 216 -7.76 -23.37 12.68
CA THR A 216 -8.02 -24.20 11.50
C THR A 216 -8.35 -23.33 10.31
N TYR A 217 -8.14 -23.85 9.09
CA TYR A 217 -8.54 -23.16 7.87
C TYR A 217 -10.06 -22.89 7.80
N ALA A 218 -10.88 -23.74 8.42
CA ALA A 218 -12.32 -23.49 8.52
C ALA A 218 -12.63 -22.27 9.40
N GLU A 219 -11.85 -22.03 10.46
CA GLU A 219 -11.99 -20.83 11.28
C GLU A 219 -11.58 -19.56 10.51
N MET A 220 -10.57 -19.64 9.63
CA MET A 220 -10.22 -18.52 8.73
C MET A 220 -11.37 -18.18 7.77
N LEU A 221 -11.96 -19.19 7.13
CA LEU A 221 -13.14 -18.98 6.27
C LEU A 221 -14.34 -18.41 7.05
N ASP A 222 -14.52 -18.86 8.29
CA ASP A 222 -15.61 -18.42 9.15
C ASP A 222 -15.44 -16.95 9.58
N HIS A 223 -14.19 -16.49 9.76
CA HIS A 223 -13.87 -15.08 10.01
C HIS A 223 -14.46 -14.19 8.92
N PHE A 224 -14.20 -14.52 7.65
CA PHE A 224 -14.59 -13.69 6.51
C PHE A 224 -15.98 -14.00 5.96
N ARG A 225 -16.77 -14.86 6.62
CA ARG A 225 -18.08 -15.30 6.11
C ARG A 225 -19.05 -14.16 5.81
N GLU A 226 -18.98 -13.08 6.61
CA GLU A 226 -19.88 -11.93 6.50
C GLU A 226 -19.30 -10.75 5.70
N TYR A 227 -18.02 -10.84 5.30
CA TYR A 227 -17.27 -9.76 4.64
C TYR A 227 -17.53 -9.78 3.12
N THR A 228 -18.79 -9.71 2.72
CA THR A 228 -19.19 -9.99 1.31
C THR A 228 -19.53 -8.74 0.51
N ASP A 229 -19.86 -7.65 1.19
CA ASP A 229 -20.42 -6.43 0.61
C ASP A 229 -19.31 -5.45 0.23
N ILE A 230 -18.84 -5.58 -1.00
CA ILE A 230 -17.66 -4.87 -1.53
C ILE A 230 -17.95 -4.01 -2.78
N VAL A 231 -19.14 -4.12 -3.38
CA VAL A 231 -19.46 -3.38 -4.63
C VAL A 231 -19.87 -1.95 -4.28
N GLY A 232 -19.40 -0.99 -5.07
CA GLY A 232 -19.55 0.45 -4.79
C GLY A 232 -18.34 1.02 -4.06
N ASP A 233 -18.40 2.31 -3.77
CA ASP A 233 -17.33 2.98 -3.04
C ASP A 233 -17.49 2.80 -1.54
N HIS A 234 -16.38 2.67 -0.83
CA HIS A 234 -16.35 2.51 0.62
C HIS A 234 -15.35 3.50 1.20
N PRO A 235 -15.55 4.00 2.42
CA PRO A 235 -14.65 4.99 3.02
C PRO A 235 -13.21 4.48 3.14
N LEU A 236 -13.02 3.16 3.18
CA LEU A 236 -11.71 2.53 3.16
C LEU A 236 -10.90 2.90 1.90
N ASN A 237 -11.55 3.13 0.76
CA ASN A 237 -10.90 3.51 -0.50
C ASN A 237 -10.27 4.92 -0.45
N LEU A 238 -10.55 5.74 0.58
CA LEU A 238 -9.80 6.98 0.82
C LEU A 238 -8.29 6.72 0.97
N GLY A 239 -7.87 5.49 1.32
CA GLY A 239 -6.46 5.07 1.29
C GLY A 239 -5.78 5.32 -0.07
N ALA A 240 -6.53 5.24 -1.18
CA ALA A 240 -6.02 5.46 -2.54
C ALA A 240 -5.45 6.86 -2.77
N THR A 241 -5.92 7.85 -2.00
CA THR A 241 -5.46 9.23 -2.10
C THR A 241 -3.96 9.36 -1.84
N GLN A 242 -3.35 8.44 -1.08
CA GLN A 242 -1.92 8.41 -0.84
C GLN A 242 -1.12 8.27 -2.15
N LEU A 243 -1.64 7.54 -3.14
CA LEU A 243 -1.00 7.40 -4.45
C LEU A 243 -0.96 8.73 -5.22
N GLY A 244 -2.07 9.48 -5.19
CA GLY A 244 -2.13 10.83 -5.76
C GLY A 244 -1.17 11.78 -5.04
N LEU A 245 -1.11 11.72 -3.71
CA LEU A 245 -0.19 12.55 -2.92
C LEU A 245 1.27 12.30 -3.28
N VAL A 246 1.72 11.04 -3.29
CA VAL A 246 3.13 10.73 -3.59
C VAL A 246 3.48 10.99 -5.05
N ALA A 247 2.54 10.77 -5.98
CA ALA A 247 2.74 11.13 -7.39
C ALA A 247 2.86 12.63 -7.58
N PHE A 248 2.04 13.44 -6.91
CA PHE A 248 2.17 14.89 -6.91
C PHE A 248 3.52 15.32 -6.32
N ALA A 249 3.90 14.81 -5.15
CA ALA A 249 5.16 15.16 -4.49
C ALA A 249 6.40 14.80 -5.34
N ALA A 250 6.37 13.66 -6.04
CA ALA A 250 7.48 13.19 -6.85
C ALA A 250 7.60 13.89 -8.22
N THR A 251 6.51 14.46 -8.75
CA THR A 251 6.47 14.95 -10.13
C THR A 251 6.13 16.43 -10.27
N GLY A 252 5.43 17.00 -9.30
CA GLY A 252 4.82 18.34 -9.40
C GLY A 252 3.66 18.44 -10.39
N GLU A 253 3.14 17.32 -10.92
CA GLU A 253 2.03 17.33 -11.88
C GLU A 253 0.69 17.56 -11.19
N GLU A 254 0.05 18.69 -11.49
CA GLU A 254 -1.16 19.16 -10.78
C GLU A 254 -2.35 18.19 -10.86
N LYS A 255 -2.44 17.36 -11.91
CA LYS A 255 -3.53 16.38 -12.07
C LYS A 255 -3.67 15.45 -10.85
N TYR A 256 -2.57 15.08 -10.22
CA TYR A 256 -2.57 14.18 -9.07
C TYR A 256 -3.15 14.85 -7.82
N ARG A 257 -2.80 16.12 -7.60
CA ARG A 257 -3.36 16.94 -6.52
C ARG A 257 -4.85 17.20 -6.74
N GLN A 258 -5.23 17.54 -7.98
CA GLN A 258 -6.61 17.84 -8.32
C GLN A 258 -7.51 16.62 -8.11
N TRP A 259 -7.12 15.45 -8.61
CA TRP A 259 -7.88 14.21 -8.42
C TRP A 259 -8.05 13.85 -6.93
N LEU A 260 -6.97 13.97 -6.14
CA LEU A 260 -7.03 13.71 -4.70
C LEU A 260 -8.07 14.61 -4.03
N LEU A 261 -8.01 15.92 -4.28
CA LEU A 261 -8.91 16.88 -3.67
C LEU A 261 -10.36 16.64 -4.12
N GLU A 262 -10.60 16.42 -5.41
CA GLU A 262 -11.94 16.12 -5.92
C GLU A 262 -12.56 14.88 -5.29
N TYR A 263 -11.75 13.82 -5.09
CA TYR A 263 -12.23 12.59 -4.48
C TYR A 263 -12.53 12.74 -2.99
N VAL A 264 -11.66 13.44 -2.24
CA VAL A 264 -11.88 13.74 -0.82
C VAL A 264 -13.09 14.67 -0.64
N ASP A 265 -13.19 15.72 -1.45
CA ASP A 265 -14.31 16.67 -1.41
C ASP A 265 -15.63 15.95 -1.67
N ALA A 266 -15.67 14.97 -2.59
CA ALA A 266 -16.86 14.15 -2.81
C ALA A 266 -17.28 13.34 -1.57
N TRP A 267 -16.32 12.80 -0.80
CA TRP A 267 -16.61 12.14 0.48
C TRP A 267 -17.07 13.11 1.56
N VAL A 268 -16.54 14.34 1.59
CA VAL A 268 -17.02 15.41 2.49
C VAL A 268 -18.45 15.78 2.16
N GLU A 269 -18.77 16.04 0.89
CA GLU A 269 -20.13 16.33 0.40
C GLU A 269 -21.12 15.22 0.82
N ARG A 270 -20.76 13.96 0.57
CA ARG A 270 -21.60 12.81 0.93
C ARG A 270 -21.78 12.64 2.43
N THR A 271 -20.78 13.03 3.22
CA THR A 271 -20.87 13.03 4.69
C THR A 271 -21.85 14.10 5.17
N ASP A 272 -21.80 15.30 4.59
CA ASP A 272 -22.73 16.38 4.89
C ASP A 272 -24.17 16.00 4.50
N ASP A 273 -24.35 15.43 3.31
CA ASP A 273 -25.64 14.94 2.80
C ASP A 273 -26.20 13.77 3.64
N ASN A 274 -25.33 13.01 4.31
CA ASN A 274 -25.68 11.92 5.23
C ASN A 274 -25.74 12.36 6.71
N GLY A 275 -26.00 13.65 6.96
CA GLY A 275 -26.22 14.18 8.31
C GLY A 275 -24.96 14.22 9.18
N GLY A 276 -23.79 14.37 8.57
CA GLY A 276 -22.49 14.41 9.24
C GLY A 276 -21.90 13.04 9.58
N ILE A 277 -22.48 11.96 9.06
CA ILE A 277 -21.97 10.59 9.24
C ILE A 277 -21.39 10.11 7.92
N ILE A 278 -20.13 9.65 7.92
CA ILE A 278 -19.52 9.11 6.70
C ILE A 278 -20.33 7.89 6.24
N PRO A 279 -20.84 7.86 4.99
CA PRO A 279 -21.54 6.71 4.46
C PRO A 279 -20.67 5.44 4.48
N SER A 280 -21.28 4.30 4.75
CA SER A 280 -20.59 2.99 4.67
C SER A 280 -20.37 2.54 3.23
N ASN A 281 -21.21 3.01 2.29
CA ASN A 281 -21.16 2.69 0.88
C ASN A 281 -21.74 3.83 0.03
N ILE A 282 -21.20 4.00 -1.17
CA ILE A 282 -21.77 4.81 -2.25
C ILE A 282 -21.98 3.90 -3.45
N GLY A 283 -23.20 3.88 -3.99
CA GLY A 283 -23.56 3.02 -5.08
C GLY A 283 -22.91 3.42 -6.40
N LEU A 284 -22.98 2.52 -7.39
CA LEU A 284 -22.39 2.75 -8.71
C LEU A 284 -23.04 3.91 -9.47
N ASP A 285 -24.23 4.32 -9.06
CA ASP A 285 -24.96 5.49 -9.56
C ASP A 285 -24.75 6.75 -8.68
N GLY A 286 -23.84 6.70 -7.71
CA GLY A 286 -23.55 7.79 -6.77
C GLY A 286 -24.54 7.88 -5.60
N THR A 287 -25.53 7.00 -5.51
CA THR A 287 -26.51 7.01 -4.41
C THR A 287 -25.87 6.57 -3.10
N ILE A 288 -26.07 7.32 -2.02
CA ILE A 288 -25.62 6.94 -0.67
C ILE A 288 -26.29 5.62 -0.25
N GLY A 289 -25.50 4.62 0.10
CA GLY A 289 -25.96 3.28 0.46
C GLY A 289 -26.45 2.42 -0.72
N GLY A 290 -26.22 2.82 -1.97
CA GLY A 290 -26.89 2.23 -3.13
C GLY A 290 -26.69 0.72 -3.33
N GLU A 291 -25.52 0.16 -3.00
CA GLU A 291 -25.24 -1.26 -3.24
C GLU A 291 -25.44 -2.13 -1.99
N THR A 292 -25.23 -1.55 -0.80
CA THR A 292 -25.09 -2.32 0.45
C THR A 292 -25.66 -1.62 1.69
N GLY A 293 -26.24 -0.42 1.55
CA GLY A 293 -26.72 0.44 2.66
C GLY A 293 -28.21 0.37 2.95
#